data_AF-A0A9C8M1L5-F1
#
_entry.id   AF-A0A9C8M1L5-F1
#
_cell.length_a   1.000
_cell.length_b   1.000
_cell.length_c   1.000
_cell.angle_alpha   90.00
_cell.angle_beta   90.00
_cell.angle_gamma   90.00
#
_symmetry.space_group_name_H-M   'P 1'
#
loop_
_entity.id
_entity.type
_entity.pdbx_description
1 polymer ?
#
loop_
_entity_poly.entity_id
_entity_poly.type
_entity_poly.pdbx_seq_one_letter_code
_entity_poly.pdbx_strand_id
1 'polypeptide(L)'
;MYRILTIFFIILATGLASCASERDTDRTSDTQPADQNGTADGTITQPTGTGTDTFREMRPDEEAGRQAQEMMRSGNIEGAIFILENMSAQSPLSESMNLVLVEAHLAFAKEVAEKQDVDDAVLHEILFTHYMRVLQLDPANEVAMSRLDEIRQWYIDNGLRPPETINPLKFIHAPQDEVTADESEEIDPVEETVGE
;
A
#
# COMPACT_ATOMS: atom_id res chain seq x y z
N MET A 1 25.27 20.67 42.89
CA MET A 1 25.30 19.45 43.73
C MET A 1 24.79 18.28 42.90
N TYR A 2 25.53 17.18 42.90
CA TYR A 2 25.38 15.89 42.20
C TYR A 2 23.93 15.38 42.05
N ARG A 3 23.55 14.64 41.00
CA ARG A 3 24.07 13.30 40.64
C ARG A 3 23.83 12.91 39.17
N ILE A 4 24.91 12.40 38.58
CA ILE A 4 24.95 11.58 37.35
C ILE A 4 24.37 10.20 37.70
N LEU A 5 23.41 9.70 36.92
CA LEU A 5 22.99 8.30 36.98
C LEU A 5 23.40 7.62 35.68
N THR A 6 24.50 6.88 35.77
CA THR A 6 25.03 5.98 34.75
C THR A 6 24.18 4.71 34.73
N ILE A 7 23.55 4.38 33.60
CA ILE A 7 22.89 3.07 33.41
C ILE A 7 23.78 2.21 32.50
N PHE A 8 24.17 1.06 33.05
CA PHE A 8 24.90 -0.02 32.40
C PHE A 8 23.95 -0.81 31.49
N PHE A 9 24.31 -0.99 30.22
CA PHE A 9 23.70 -2.03 29.37
C PHE A 9 24.52 -3.31 29.46
N ILE A 10 23.90 -4.35 30.01
CA ILE A 10 24.38 -5.74 29.94
C ILE A 10 23.78 -6.34 28.67
N ILE A 11 24.61 -6.60 27.66
CA ILE A 11 24.21 -7.40 26.49
C ILE A 11 24.38 -8.87 26.88
N LEU A 12 23.24 -9.55 27.07
CA LEU A 12 23.17 -11.00 27.25
C LEU A 12 23.14 -11.65 25.86
N ALA A 13 24.25 -12.25 25.45
CA ALA A 13 24.35 -13.06 24.25
C ALA A 13 24.14 -14.55 24.59
N THR A 14 22.99 -15.09 24.17
CA THR A 14 22.67 -16.52 24.07
C THR A 14 21.57 -16.62 23.02
N GLY A 15 21.60 -17.42 21.98
CA GLY A 15 22.48 -18.49 21.53
C GLY A 15 21.72 -19.33 20.49
N LEU A 16 22.45 -20.22 19.82
CA LEU A 16 21.98 -21.42 19.10
C LEU A 16 21.32 -21.22 17.73
N ALA A 17 22.12 -21.45 16.68
CA ALA A 17 21.63 -22.11 15.47
C ALA A 17 22.49 -23.36 15.24
N SER A 18 21.82 -24.52 15.26
CA SER A 18 22.38 -25.84 14.99
C SER A 18 21.60 -26.46 13.82
N CYS A 19 22.35 -27.00 12.86
CA CYS A 19 22.03 -28.05 11.88
C CYS A 19 20.84 -27.91 10.90
N ALA A 20 21.19 -27.80 9.61
CA ALA A 20 20.57 -28.52 8.49
C ALA A 20 21.64 -28.63 7.39
N SER A 21 22.31 -29.78 7.16
CA SER A 21 21.89 -31.01 6.46
C SER A 21 21.47 -30.79 4.99
N GLU A 22 22.43 -31.11 4.11
CA GLU A 22 22.33 -31.80 2.80
C GLU A 22 21.39 -31.23 1.71
N ARG A 23 21.96 -30.85 0.56
CA ARG A 23 22.09 -31.73 -0.62
C ARG A 23 22.73 -30.98 -1.79
N ASP A 24 23.95 -31.40 -2.15
CA ASP A 24 24.49 -31.22 -3.49
C ASP A 24 23.64 -32.03 -4.47
N THR A 25 23.14 -31.37 -5.52
CA THR A 25 22.81 -32.06 -6.78
C THR A 25 23.55 -31.36 -7.90
N ASP A 26 24.72 -31.93 -8.17
CA ASP A 26 25.53 -31.72 -9.34
C ASP A 26 24.74 -32.20 -10.58
N ARG A 27 24.39 -31.27 -11.47
CA ARG A 27 23.95 -31.62 -12.84
C ARG A 27 24.32 -30.49 -13.79
N THR A 28 25.58 -30.47 -14.19
CA THR A 28 26.04 -29.70 -15.35
C THR A 28 25.98 -30.53 -16.63
N SER A 29 25.60 -29.83 -17.71
CA SER A 29 25.99 -30.03 -19.12
C SER A 29 25.28 -31.15 -19.89
N ASP A 30 24.50 -30.79 -20.93
CA ASP A 30 25.06 -30.63 -22.29
C ASP A 30 23.99 -30.45 -23.39
N THR A 31 24.31 -29.56 -24.34
CA THR A 31 23.90 -29.52 -25.76
C THR A 31 22.60 -28.81 -26.19
N GLN A 32 22.77 -27.63 -26.80
CA GLN A 32 22.05 -27.11 -27.98
C GLN A 32 23.12 -26.94 -29.08
N PRO A 33 22.92 -27.26 -30.39
CA PRO A 33 22.05 -26.54 -31.36
C PRO A 33 21.40 -27.50 -32.41
N ALA A 34 20.60 -27.13 -33.43
CA ALA A 34 20.52 -25.96 -34.31
C ALA A 34 19.19 -25.96 -35.12
N ASP A 35 18.96 -24.85 -35.83
CA ASP A 35 17.92 -24.55 -36.82
C ASP A 35 17.56 -25.66 -37.84
N GLN A 36 16.29 -25.70 -38.25
CA GLN A 36 15.92 -25.94 -39.65
C GLN A 36 14.76 -25.03 -40.08
N ASN A 37 15.06 -24.21 -41.07
CA ASN A 37 14.18 -23.33 -41.82
C ASN A 37 13.70 -24.07 -43.10
N GLY A 38 12.46 -23.81 -43.53
CA GLY A 38 11.87 -24.30 -44.78
C GLY A 38 10.47 -24.86 -44.52
N THR A 39 9.37 -24.29 -45.01
CA THR A 39 9.13 -24.00 -46.43
C THR A 39 8.00 -22.98 -46.53
N ALA A 40 8.20 -21.93 -47.32
CA ALA A 40 7.12 -21.08 -47.80
C ALA A 40 6.42 -21.82 -48.95
N ASP A 41 5.12 -22.06 -48.82
CA ASP A 41 4.26 -22.30 -49.98
C ASP A 41 2.95 -21.53 -49.81
N GLY A 42 2.57 -20.85 -50.88
CA GLY A 42 1.56 -19.81 -50.86
C GLY A 42 0.16 -20.37 -50.83
N THR A 43 -0.60 -19.98 -49.80
CA THR A 43 -2.03 -19.66 -49.90
C THR A 43 -2.33 -18.66 -48.79
N ILE A 44 -2.62 -17.41 -49.15
CA ILE A 44 -3.24 -16.46 -48.20
C ILE A 44 -4.70 -16.90 -48.07
N THR A 45 -4.94 -17.87 -47.20
CA THR A 45 -6.27 -18.09 -46.66
C THR A 45 -6.43 -17.08 -45.54
N GLN A 46 -7.18 -16.01 -45.76
CA GLN A 46 -7.66 -15.18 -44.64
C GLN A 46 -8.42 -16.10 -43.68
N PRO A 47 -8.05 -16.20 -42.39
CA PRO A 47 -8.96 -16.75 -41.40
C PRO A 47 -10.11 -15.75 -41.22
N THR A 48 -11.18 -15.92 -41.98
CA THR A 48 -12.49 -15.37 -41.64
C THR A 48 -12.96 -16.00 -40.34
N GLY A 49 -12.74 -15.29 -39.23
CA GLY A 49 -13.58 -15.37 -38.04
C GLY A 49 -13.11 -16.28 -36.90
N THR A 50 -13.23 -15.73 -35.68
CA THR A 50 -13.40 -16.42 -34.39
C THR A 50 -12.18 -17.09 -33.77
N GLY A 51 -11.08 -16.34 -33.61
CA GLY A 51 -10.14 -16.56 -32.51
C GLY A 51 -10.29 -15.39 -31.56
N THR A 52 -11.06 -15.55 -30.49
CA THR A 52 -11.16 -14.59 -29.40
C THR A 52 -9.75 -14.34 -28.85
N ASP A 53 -9.12 -13.25 -29.27
CA ASP A 53 -8.22 -12.52 -28.35
C ASP A 53 -9.10 -12.21 -27.15
N THR A 54 -9.09 -13.11 -26.16
CA THR A 54 -9.61 -12.82 -24.85
C THR A 54 -8.70 -11.72 -24.33
N PHE A 55 -9.04 -10.47 -24.66
CA PHE A 55 -8.79 -9.36 -23.76
C PHE A 55 -9.32 -9.84 -22.43
N ARG A 56 -8.40 -10.33 -21.59
CA ARG A 56 -8.71 -10.71 -20.23
C ARG A 56 -9.04 -9.39 -19.57
N GLU A 57 -10.32 -9.07 -19.57
CA GLU A 57 -10.85 -7.91 -18.86
C GLU A 57 -10.39 -8.08 -17.43
N MET A 58 -9.52 -7.17 -17.00
CA MET A 58 -8.99 -7.18 -15.66
C MET A 58 -10.17 -7.03 -14.72
N ARG A 59 -10.24 -7.86 -13.67
CA ARG A 59 -11.34 -7.71 -12.72
C ARG A 59 -11.25 -6.31 -12.09
N PRO A 60 -12.39 -5.70 -11.71
CA PRO A 60 -12.36 -4.37 -11.09
C PRO A 60 -11.44 -4.26 -9.86
N ASP A 61 -11.31 -5.33 -9.07
CA ASP A 61 -10.39 -5.38 -7.92
C ASP A 61 -8.92 -5.53 -8.30
N GLU A 62 -8.61 -6.22 -9.39
CA GLU A 62 -7.25 -6.33 -9.92
C GLU A 62 -6.75 -4.97 -10.45
N GLU A 63 -7.62 -4.21 -11.14
CA GLU A 63 -7.26 -2.89 -11.68
C GLU A 63 -7.08 -1.87 -10.56
N ALA A 64 -7.98 -1.85 -9.58
CA ALA A 64 -7.82 -1.02 -8.40
C ALA A 64 -6.59 -1.41 -7.56
N GLY A 65 -6.26 -2.69 -7.49
CA GLY A 65 -5.01 -3.18 -6.91
C GLY A 65 -3.78 -2.61 -7.59
N ARG A 66 -3.75 -2.67 -8.91
CA ARG A 66 -2.68 -2.09 -9.73
C ARG A 66 -2.57 -0.59 -9.50
N GLN A 67 -3.70 0.12 -9.51
CA GLN A 67 -3.77 1.56 -9.26
C GLN A 67 -3.28 1.91 -7.85
N ALA A 68 -3.71 1.19 -6.82
CA ALA A 68 -3.28 1.40 -5.44
C ALA A 68 -1.76 1.19 -5.27
N GLN A 69 -1.21 0.15 -5.90
CA GLN A 69 0.24 -0.07 -5.90
C GLN A 69 1.01 1.05 -6.62
N GLU A 70 0.46 1.60 -7.70
CA GLU A 70 1.05 2.76 -8.39
C GLU A 70 1.04 4.02 -7.51
N MET A 71 -0.08 4.27 -6.83
CA MET A 71 -0.21 5.37 -5.85
C MET A 71 0.78 5.22 -4.69
N MET A 72 0.95 4.03 -4.14
CA MET A 72 1.96 3.79 -3.08
C MET A 72 3.38 4.07 -3.57
N ARG A 73 3.71 3.72 -4.83
CA ARG A 73 5.03 3.99 -5.41
C ARG A 73 5.28 5.48 -5.65
N SER A 74 4.24 6.26 -5.94
CA SER A 74 4.33 7.72 -6.10
C SER A 74 4.25 8.48 -4.77
N GLY A 75 4.09 7.78 -3.64
CA GLY A 75 3.96 8.37 -2.30
C GLY A 75 2.53 8.77 -1.93
N ASN A 76 1.53 8.51 -2.77
CA ASN A 76 0.12 8.72 -2.47
C ASN A 76 -0.48 7.52 -1.73
N ILE A 77 0.03 7.22 -0.52
CA ILE A 77 -0.44 6.08 0.27
C ILE A 77 -1.88 6.30 0.77
N GLU A 78 -2.24 7.53 1.12
CA GLU A 78 -3.61 7.92 1.50
C GLU A 78 -4.63 7.54 0.41
N GLY A 79 -4.35 7.87 -0.85
CA GLY A 79 -5.21 7.51 -1.99
C GLY A 79 -5.32 6.00 -2.20
N ALA A 80 -4.22 5.27 -2.03
CA ALA A 80 -4.22 3.81 -2.12
C ALA A 80 -5.13 3.16 -1.06
N ILE A 81 -5.04 3.61 0.20
CA ILE A 81 -5.93 3.14 1.27
C ILE A 81 -7.38 3.50 0.97
N PHE A 82 -7.63 4.74 0.52
CA PHE A 82 -8.99 5.20 0.23
C PHE A 82 -9.69 4.31 -0.81
N ILE A 83 -9.02 4.01 -1.93
CA ILE A 83 -9.61 3.16 -2.97
C ILE A 83 -9.87 1.75 -2.44
N LEU A 84 -8.87 1.13 -1.82
CA LEU A 84 -8.96 -0.27 -1.38
C LEU A 84 -9.97 -0.47 -0.24
N GLU A 85 -10.08 0.47 0.71
CA GLU A 85 -11.10 0.40 1.76
C GLU A 85 -12.51 0.59 1.22
N ASN A 86 -12.71 1.54 0.31
CA ASN A 86 -14.02 1.73 -0.34
C ASN A 86 -14.44 0.49 -1.13
N MET A 87 -13.49 -0.21 -1.74
CA MET A 87 -13.78 -1.48 -2.41
C MET A 87 -14.08 -2.60 -1.42
N SER A 88 -13.29 -2.72 -0.35
CA SER A 88 -13.50 -3.70 0.73
C SER A 88 -14.89 -3.55 1.37
N ALA A 89 -15.37 -2.30 1.52
CA ALA A 89 -16.69 -2.00 2.05
C ALA A 89 -17.84 -2.44 1.12
N GLN A 90 -17.61 -2.48 -0.19
CA GLN A 90 -18.62 -2.88 -1.18
C GLN A 90 -18.60 -4.39 -1.43
N SER A 91 -17.42 -5.00 -1.42
CA SER A 91 -17.22 -6.42 -1.69
C SER A 91 -15.94 -6.92 -1.02
N PRO A 92 -15.92 -8.16 -0.47
CA PRO A 92 -14.69 -8.75 0.04
C PRO A 92 -13.58 -8.74 -1.02
N LEU A 93 -12.44 -8.18 -0.66
CA LEU A 93 -11.24 -8.20 -1.50
C LEU A 93 -10.68 -9.60 -1.62
N SER A 94 -10.00 -9.88 -2.73
CA SER A 94 -9.16 -11.08 -2.84
C SER A 94 -7.99 -11.04 -1.84
N GLU A 95 -7.42 -12.20 -1.54
CA GLU A 95 -6.30 -12.31 -0.58
C GLU A 95 -5.12 -11.42 -0.98
N SER A 96 -4.74 -11.41 -2.26
CA SER A 96 -3.67 -10.55 -2.77
C SER A 96 -3.98 -9.07 -2.59
N MET A 97 -5.24 -8.65 -2.69
CA MET A 97 -5.65 -7.27 -2.48
C MET A 97 -5.68 -6.89 -1.00
N ASN A 98 -6.03 -7.83 -0.11
CA ASN A 98 -5.85 -7.62 1.33
C ASN A 98 -4.38 -7.42 1.69
N LEU A 99 -3.44 -8.14 1.04
CA LEU A 99 -2.01 -7.91 1.26
C LEU A 99 -1.59 -6.49 0.84
N VAL A 100 -2.05 -6.00 -0.31
CA VAL A 100 -1.77 -4.61 -0.73
C VAL A 100 -2.37 -3.60 0.24
N LEU A 101 -3.59 -3.83 0.73
CA LEU A 101 -4.23 -2.95 1.72
C LEU A 101 -3.48 -2.96 3.06
N VAL A 102 -2.99 -4.12 3.50
CA VAL A 102 -2.12 -4.25 4.68
C VAL A 102 -0.83 -3.44 4.50
N GLU A 103 -0.15 -3.59 3.36
CA GLU A 103 1.06 -2.82 3.05
C GLU A 103 0.80 -1.31 3.06
N ALA A 104 -0.33 -0.86 2.49
CA ALA A 104 -0.72 0.54 2.46
C ALA A 104 -0.92 1.10 3.89
N HIS A 105 -1.63 0.38 4.75
CA HIS A 105 -1.83 0.79 6.14
C HIS A 105 -0.53 0.82 6.95
N LEU A 106 0.35 -0.16 6.78
CA LEU A 106 1.65 -0.18 7.45
C LEU A 106 2.53 0.99 6.99
N ALA A 107 2.53 1.29 5.69
CA ALA A 107 3.28 2.42 5.13
C ALA A 107 2.76 3.76 5.69
N PHE A 108 1.44 3.96 5.71
CA PHE A 108 0.83 5.17 6.27
C PHE A 108 1.10 5.33 7.77
N ALA A 109 0.95 4.25 8.55
CA ALA A 109 1.23 4.27 9.98
C ALA A 109 2.70 4.63 10.27
N LYS A 110 3.63 4.17 9.42
CA LYS A 110 5.04 4.57 9.50
C LYS A 110 5.23 6.06 9.23
N GLU A 111 4.65 6.59 8.15
CA GLU A 111 4.75 8.03 7.82
C GLU A 111 4.19 8.91 8.92
N VAL A 112 3.04 8.52 9.49
CA VAL A 112 2.40 9.24 10.59
C VAL A 112 3.27 9.22 11.86
N ALA A 113 3.89 8.09 12.19
CA ALA A 113 4.78 7.96 13.35
C ALA A 113 6.04 8.84 13.27
N GLU A 114 6.43 9.27 12.07
CA GLU A 114 7.60 10.13 11.83
C GLU A 114 7.25 11.64 11.86
N LYS A 115 5.97 12.00 11.96
CA LYS A 115 5.53 13.41 12.04
C LYS A 115 5.81 14.01 13.41
N GLN A 116 6.42 15.19 13.45
CA GLN A 116 6.86 15.84 14.70
C GLN A 116 5.82 16.81 15.31
N ASP A 117 4.83 17.23 14.53
CA ASP A 117 3.88 18.30 14.91
C ASP A 117 2.42 17.80 15.06
N VAL A 118 2.24 16.53 15.42
CA VAL A 118 0.91 15.95 15.65
C VAL A 118 0.71 15.79 17.15
N ASP A 119 -0.45 16.19 17.66
CA ASP A 119 -0.84 15.94 19.05
C ASP A 119 -0.73 14.44 19.38
N ASP A 120 -0.09 14.11 20.51
CA ASP A 120 0.20 12.72 20.89
C ASP A 120 -1.07 11.86 20.94
N ALA A 121 -2.21 12.39 21.42
CA ALA A 121 -3.43 11.61 21.49
C ALA A 121 -4.01 11.33 20.10
N VAL A 122 -3.97 12.33 19.22
CA VAL A 122 -4.36 12.17 17.81
C VAL A 122 -3.45 11.17 17.11
N LEU A 123 -2.13 11.26 17.31
CA LEU A 123 -1.14 10.34 16.76
C LEU A 123 -1.45 8.89 17.18
N HIS A 124 -1.64 8.64 18.46
CA HIS A 124 -1.95 7.30 18.97
C HIS A 124 -3.32 6.80 18.51
N GLU A 125 -4.32 7.67 18.30
CA GLU A 125 -5.61 7.28 17.72
C GLU A 125 -5.47 6.83 16.26
N ILE A 126 -4.71 7.59 15.44
CA ILE A 126 -4.42 7.23 14.05
C ILE A 126 -3.70 5.89 14.01
N LEU A 127 -2.57 5.76 14.73
CA LEU A 127 -1.76 4.55 14.74
C LEU A 127 -2.56 3.33 15.24
N PHE A 128 -3.33 3.48 16.33
CA PHE A 128 -4.18 2.41 16.83
C PHE A 128 -5.16 1.93 15.77
N THR A 129 -5.84 2.87 15.10
CA THR A 129 -6.84 2.55 14.07
C THR A 129 -6.22 1.80 12.90
N HIS A 130 -5.09 2.25 12.39
CA HIS A 130 -4.44 1.61 11.24
C HIS A 130 -3.83 0.25 11.58
N TYR A 131 -3.15 0.09 12.71
CA TYR A 131 -2.62 -1.22 13.09
C TYR A 131 -3.72 -2.21 13.47
N MET A 132 -4.82 -1.78 14.11
CA MET A 132 -5.96 -2.65 14.37
C MET A 132 -6.60 -3.12 13.06
N ARG A 133 -6.69 -2.23 12.06
CA ARG A 133 -7.18 -2.60 10.74
C ARG A 133 -6.27 -3.62 10.06
N VAL A 134 -4.95 -3.46 10.16
CA VAL A 134 -3.98 -4.48 9.69
C VAL A 134 -4.27 -5.83 10.33
N LEU A 135 -4.48 -5.91 11.65
CA LEU A 135 -4.79 -7.19 12.32
C LEU A 135 -6.16 -7.78 11.97
N GLN A 136 -7.11 -6.98 11.50
CA GLN A 136 -8.38 -7.49 10.97
C GLN A 136 -8.20 -8.18 9.60
N LEU A 137 -7.23 -7.73 8.81
CA LEU A 137 -6.92 -8.25 7.48
C LEU A 137 -5.88 -9.39 7.54
N ASP A 138 -4.89 -9.26 8.41
CA ASP A 138 -3.80 -10.20 8.66
C ASP A 138 -3.56 -10.34 10.19
N PRO A 139 -4.25 -11.27 10.86
CA PRO A 139 -4.12 -11.46 12.31
C PRO A 139 -2.72 -11.90 12.78
N ALA A 140 -1.88 -12.42 11.87
CA ALA A 140 -0.54 -12.88 12.17
C ALA A 140 0.52 -11.79 11.99
N ASN A 141 0.12 -10.56 11.68
CA ASN A 141 1.05 -9.47 11.41
C ASN A 141 1.83 -9.05 12.67
N GLU A 142 3.06 -9.53 12.80
CA GLU A 142 3.91 -9.30 13.98
C GLU A 142 4.21 -7.81 14.21
N VAL A 143 4.36 -7.04 13.13
CA VAL A 143 4.63 -5.60 13.21
C VAL A 143 3.45 -4.89 13.85
N ALA A 144 2.23 -5.13 13.36
CA ALA A 144 1.03 -4.50 13.91
C ALA A 144 0.76 -4.95 15.36
N MET A 145 0.99 -6.23 15.70
CA MET A 145 0.88 -6.72 17.08
C MET A 145 1.82 -5.97 18.03
N SER A 146 3.11 -5.93 17.71
CA SER A 146 4.13 -5.27 18.53
C SER A 146 3.82 -3.78 18.72
N ARG A 147 3.42 -3.08 17.64
CA ARG A 147 3.10 -1.65 17.71
C ARG A 147 1.84 -1.37 18.49
N LEU A 148 0.82 -2.22 18.39
CA LEU A 148 -0.40 -2.07 19.17
C LEU A 148 -0.17 -2.28 20.66
N ASP A 149 0.77 -3.14 21.05
CA ASP A 149 1.10 -3.33 22.47
C ASP A 149 1.76 -2.07 23.06
N GLU A 150 2.67 -1.43 22.31
CA GLU A 150 3.25 -0.12 22.67
C GLU A 150 2.15 0.95 22.83
N ILE A 151 1.24 1.04 21.85
CA ILE A 151 0.15 2.03 21.86
C ILE A 151 -0.85 1.76 22.99
N ARG A 152 -1.20 0.49 23.24
CA ARG A 152 -2.10 0.11 24.35
C ARG A 152 -1.49 0.48 25.69
N GLN A 153 -0.18 0.27 25.87
CA GLN A 153 0.51 0.70 27.08
C GLN A 153 0.43 2.22 27.25
N TRP A 154 0.61 2.99 26.17
CA TRP A 154 0.44 4.44 26.21
C TRP A 154 -0.98 4.86 26.66
N TYR A 155 -2.04 4.20 26.16
CA TYR A 155 -3.42 4.47 26.63
C TYR A 155 -3.57 4.20 28.13
N ILE A 156 -3.00 3.10 28.63
CA ILE A 156 -3.02 2.74 30.05
C ILE A 156 -2.29 3.78 30.90
N ASP A 157 -1.08 4.16 30.51
CA ASP A 157 -0.22 5.10 31.25
C ASP A 157 -0.85 6.50 31.35
N ASN A 158 -1.65 6.88 30.35
CA ASN A 158 -2.35 8.16 30.32
C ASN A 158 -3.79 8.11 30.86
N GLY A 159 -4.26 6.94 31.33
CA GLY A 159 -5.63 6.77 31.86
C GLY A 159 -6.72 6.98 30.81
N LEU A 160 -6.40 6.74 29.54
CA LEU A 160 -7.29 6.88 28.40
C LEU A 160 -7.83 5.51 27.96
N ARG A 161 -8.87 5.53 27.11
CA ARG A 161 -9.39 4.31 26.48
C ARG A 161 -9.08 4.33 24.99
N PRO A 162 -8.66 3.21 24.40
CA PRO A 162 -8.55 3.10 22.95
C PRO A 162 -9.91 3.32 22.28
N PRO A 163 -9.92 3.75 21.00
CA PRO A 163 -11.16 3.95 20.25
C PRO A 163 -11.91 2.61 20.10
N GLU A 164 -13.24 2.66 20.27
CA GLU A 164 -14.11 1.48 20.20
C GLU A 164 -14.41 1.05 18.75
N THR A 165 -14.28 1.98 17.81
CA THR A 165 -14.56 1.76 16.38
C THR A 165 -13.29 1.93 15.56
N ILE A 166 -13.03 0.97 14.67
CA ILE A 166 -11.91 1.04 13.73
C ILE A 166 -12.41 1.60 12.41
N ASN A 167 -12.10 2.86 12.12
CA ASN A 167 -12.41 3.52 10.85
C ASN A 167 -11.17 4.28 10.35
N PRO A 168 -10.28 3.64 9.56
CA PRO A 168 -9.06 4.27 9.06
C PRO A 168 -9.35 5.46 8.14
N LEU A 169 -10.49 5.49 7.46
CA LEU A 169 -10.88 6.59 6.56
C LEU A 169 -11.19 7.89 7.31
N LYS A 170 -11.36 7.87 8.64
CA LYS A 170 -11.53 9.09 9.45
C LYS A 170 -10.33 10.05 9.33
N PHE A 171 -9.14 9.52 9.03
CA PHE A 171 -7.87 10.26 9.05
C PHE A 171 -7.26 10.44 7.65
N ILE A 172 -7.95 10.00 6.61
CA ILE A 172 -7.48 10.04 5.22
C ILE A 172 -8.31 11.04 4.45
N HIS A 173 -7.65 11.91 3.71
CA HIS A 173 -8.35 12.82 2.80
C HIS A 173 -8.65 12.09 1.50
N ALA A 174 -9.86 12.27 0.96
CA ALA A 174 -10.18 11.76 -0.37
C ALA A 174 -9.16 12.33 -1.38
N PRO A 175 -8.74 11.54 -2.39
CA PRO A 175 -7.90 12.03 -3.46
C PRO A 175 -8.52 13.32 -4.02
N GLN A 176 -7.79 14.43 -3.96
CA GLN A 176 -8.19 15.62 -4.70
C GLN A 176 -7.92 15.30 -6.17
N ASP A 177 -8.97 15.27 -6.99
CA ASP A 177 -8.76 15.26 -8.43
C ASP A 177 -7.92 16.50 -8.78
N GLU A 178 -6.77 16.31 -9.41
CA GLU A 178 -6.01 17.39 -10.02
C GLU A 178 -6.83 17.97 -11.19
N VAL A 179 -7.84 18.77 -10.86
CA VAL A 179 -8.48 19.68 -11.81
C VAL A 179 -7.94 21.06 -11.52
N THR A 180 -6.70 21.32 -11.96
CA THR A 180 -6.38 22.69 -12.35
C THR A 180 -7.11 22.95 -13.65
N ALA A 181 -8.37 23.36 -13.50
CA ALA A 181 -9.04 24.15 -14.51
C ALA A 181 -8.09 25.31 -14.87
N ASP A 182 -7.72 25.34 -16.14
CA ASP A 182 -7.11 26.48 -16.79
C ASP A 182 -8.08 27.67 -16.66
N GLU A 183 -7.95 28.44 -15.57
CA GLU A 183 -8.54 29.78 -15.46
C GLU A 183 -7.71 30.76 -16.30
N SER A 184 -7.66 30.51 -17.60
CA SER A 184 -7.21 31.47 -18.62
C SER A 184 -8.44 31.92 -19.39
N GLU A 185 -9.04 33.03 -18.96
CA GLU A 185 -9.44 34.19 -19.79
C GLU A 185 -10.41 35.06 -18.99
N GLU A 186 -9.82 36.00 -18.25
CA GLU A 186 -10.46 37.26 -17.89
C GLU A 186 -10.77 38.00 -19.20
N ILE A 187 -12.00 37.86 -19.70
CA ILE A 187 -12.48 38.60 -20.86
C ILE A 187 -12.87 40.00 -20.38
N ASP A 188 -12.05 41.00 -20.71
CA ASP A 188 -12.34 42.43 -20.51
C ASP A 188 -13.71 42.79 -21.11
N PRO A 189 -14.60 43.50 -20.40
CA PRO A 189 -15.82 44.02 -20.99
C PRO A 189 -15.49 45.18 -21.94
N VAL A 190 -15.85 45.01 -23.21
CA VAL A 190 -15.78 46.03 -24.27
C VAL A 190 -16.54 47.28 -23.83
N GLU A 191 -15.83 48.41 -23.72
CA GLU A 191 -16.43 49.73 -23.51
C GLU A 191 -17.43 50.05 -24.63
N GLU A 192 -18.67 50.31 -24.22
CA GLU A 192 -19.77 50.81 -25.03
C GLU A 192 -19.43 52.23 -25.55
N THR A 193 -19.08 52.33 -26.83
CA THR A 193 -18.96 53.63 -27.52
C THR A 193 -20.32 54.32 -27.60
N VAL A 194 -20.54 55.32 -26.75
CA VAL A 194 -21.63 56.29 -26.90
C VAL A 194 -21.21 57.31 -27.96
N GLY A 195 -21.93 57.35 -29.07
CA GLY A 195 -21.76 58.36 -30.12
C GLY A 195 -22.43 59.69 -29.76
N GLU A 196 -21.77 60.77 -30.16
CA GLU A 196 -22.39 62.07 -30.51
C GLU A 196 -22.23 62.31 -32.02
#